data_AF-A0A3D1APZ1-F1
#
_entry.id   AF-A0A3D1APZ1-F1
#
_cell.length_a   1.000
_cell.length_b   1.000
_cell.length_c   1.000
_cell.angle_alpha   90.00
_cell.angle_beta   90.00
_cell.angle_gamma   90.00
#
_symmetry.space_group_name_H-M   'P 1'
#
loop_
_entity.id
_entity.type
_entity.pdbx_description
1 polymer ?
#
loop_
_entity_poly.entity_id
_entity_poly.type
_entity_poly.pdbx_seq_one_letter_code
_entity_poly.pdbx_strand_id
1 'polypeptide(L)' 'MDYVNLGSTGLKVSRLCLGTMTYGSKRWREWVLEDEESRPFIRRALELGINFFDTA' A
#
# COMPACT_ATOMS: atom_id res chain seq x y z
N MET A 1 -10.86 3.53 -10.12
CA MET A 1 -9.40 3.25 -10.18
C MET A 1 -9.05 2.85 -11.61
N ASP A 2 -7.93 3.37 -12.13
CA ASP A 2 -7.38 2.93 -13.42
C ASP A 2 -6.31 1.84 -13.19
N TYR A 3 -6.28 0.83 -14.05
CA TYR A 3 -5.34 -0.29 -13.95
C TYR A 3 -4.45 -0.40 -15.20
N VAL A 4 -3.19 -0.77 -14.98
CA VAL A 4 -2.15 -0.94 -16.02
C VAL A 4 -1.52 -2.33 -15.93
N ASN A 5 -0.87 -2.80 -16.99
CA ASN A 5 -0.10 -4.05 -16.92
C ASN A 5 1.20 -3.81 -16.14
N LEU A 6 1.55 -4.72 -15.23
CA LEU A 6 2.87 -4.73 -14.60
C LEU A 6 3.90 -5.26 -15.62
N GLY A 7 4.56 -4.34 -16.31
CA GLY A 7 5.46 -4.68 -17.40
C GLY A 7 4.76 -5.52 -18.47
N SER A 8 5.38 -6.64 -18.86
CA SER A 8 4.84 -7.59 -19.84
C SER A 8 4.11 -8.79 -19.21
N THR A 9 3.84 -8.77 -17.90
CA THR A 9 3.41 -9.97 -17.13
C THR A 9 1.92 -10.31 -17.25
N GLY A 10 1.11 -9.50 -17.96
CA GLY A 10 -0.35 -9.66 -18.04
C GLY A 10 -1.10 -9.36 -16.74
N LEU A 11 -0.40 -9.22 -15.60
CA LEU A 11 -0.96 -8.82 -14.32
C LEU A 11 -1.41 -7.36 -14.35
N LYS A 12 -2.65 -7.09 -13.94
CA LYS A 12 -3.21 -5.73 -13.84
C LYS A 12 -3.03 -5.17 -12.43
N VAL A 13 -2.35 -4.04 -12.33
CA VAL A 13 -2.11 -3.30 -11.07
C VAL A 13 -2.70 -1.90 -11.15
N SER A 14 -3.08 -1.31 -10.02
CA SER A 14 -3.55 0.07 -9.95
C SER A 14 -2.44 1.00 -10.44
N ARG A 15 -2.82 2.05 -11.18
CA ARG A 15 -1.85 3.04 -11.72
C ARG A 15 -1.08 3.77 -10.61
N LEU A 16 -1.65 3.83 -9.40
CA LEU A 16 -1.01 4.30 -8.19
C LEU A 16 -0.65 3.11 -7.29
N CYS A 17 0.54 3.16 -6.70
CA CYS A 17 1.02 2.21 -5.70
C CYS A 17 0.99 2.86 -4.31
N LEU A 18 0.54 2.12 -3.29
CA LEU A 18 0.67 2.55 -1.91
C LEU A 18 2.02 2.08 -1.35
N GLY A 19 2.93 3.02 -1.12
CA GLY A 19 4.16 2.74 -0.37
C GLY A 19 3.84 2.54 1.12
N THR A 20 4.49 1.56 1.74
CA THR A 20 4.20 1.14 3.12
C THR A 20 5.28 1.52 4.13
N MET A 21 6.26 2.37 3.75
CA MET A 21 7.36 2.80 4.62
C MET A 21 6.88 3.42 5.95
N THR A 22 5.65 3.94 6.01
CA THR A 22 5.05 4.53 7.21
C THR A 22 4.40 3.52 8.15
N TYR A 23 4.31 2.25 7.77
CA TYR A 23 3.63 1.22 8.56
C TYR A 23 4.64 0.19 9.08
N GLY A 24 4.50 -0.22 10.34
CA GLY A 24 5.40 -1.21 10.93
C GLY A 24 5.46 -1.09 12.44
N SER A 25 6.60 -1.43 13.03
CA SER A 25 6.79 -1.28 14.48
C SER A 25 7.49 0.03 14.80
N LYS A 26 7.01 0.74 15.83
CA LYS A 26 7.69 1.94 16.36
C LYS A 26 9.11 1.67 16.86
N ARG A 27 9.47 0.39 17.05
CA ARG A 27 10.85 -0.06 17.30
C ARG A 27 11.82 0.26 16.16
N TRP A 28 11.34 0.36 14.92
CA TRP A 28 12.15 0.75 13.78
C TRP A 28 12.33 2.27 13.72
N ARG A 29 11.24 3.03 13.79
CA ARG A 29 11.22 4.49 13.81
C ARG A 29 9.98 4.98 14.56
N GLU A 30 10.11 6.03 15.36
CA GLU A 30 9.00 6.55 16.18
C GLU A 30 7.82 7.09 15.37
N TRP A 31 8.06 7.54 14.14
CA TRP A 31 7.03 8.14 13.27
C TRP A 31 6.19 7.13 12.50
N VAL A 32 6.51 5.84 12.58
CA VAL A 32 5.70 4.82 11.90
C VAL A 32 4.44 4.51 12.70
N LEU A 33 3.42 4.08 11.98
CA LEU A 33 2.13 3.67 12.51
C LEU A 33 2.14 2.16 12.75
N GLU A 34 1.73 1.73 13.94
CA GLU A 34 1.57 0.30 14.26
C GLU A 34 0.28 -0.26 13.64
N ASP A 35 0.04 -1.56 13.81
CA ASP A 35 -1.01 -2.30 13.10
C ASP A 35 -2.38 -1.59 13.17
N GLU A 36 -2.88 -1.28 14.36
CA GLU A 36 -4.18 -0.63 14.51
C GLU A 36 -4.24 0.78 13.90
N GLU A 37 -3.16 1.55 14.02
CA GLU A 37 -3.04 2.90 13.49
C GLU A 37 -2.98 2.91 11.95
N SER A 38 -2.37 1.89 11.34
CA SER A 38 -2.19 1.76 9.89
C SER A 38 -3.44 1.24 9.16
N ARG A 39 -4.27 0.42 9.82
CA ARG A 39 -5.44 -0.25 9.23
C ARG A 39 -6.42 0.67 8.50
N PRO A 40 -6.78 1.87 9.01
CA PRO A 40 -7.69 2.78 8.30
C PRO A 40 -7.16 3.21 6.93
N PHE A 41 -5.85 3.43 6.81
CA PHE A 41 -5.21 3.85 5.56
C PHE A 41 -5.22 2.72 4.53
N ILE A 42 -4.84 1.51 4.95
CA ILE A 42 -4.87 0.32 4.09
C ILE A 42 -6.30 0.01 3.65
N ARG A 43 -7.26 0.04 4.58
CA ARG A 43 -8.68 -0.16 4.26
C ARG A 43 -9.16 0.86 3.23
N ARG A 44 -8.86 2.14 3.43
CA ARG A 44 -9.28 3.20 2.50
C ARG A 44 -8.67 3.03 1.11
N ALA A 45 -7.40 2.63 1.04
CA ALA A 45 -6.73 2.33 -0.23
C ALA A 45 -7.45 1.20 -0.98
N LEU A 46 -7.80 0.12 -0.28
CA LEU A 46 -8.54 -1.02 -0.84
C LEU A 46 -9.95 -0.60 -1.31
N GLU A 47 -10.69 0.16 -0.51
CA GLU A 47 -12.02 0.70 -0.89
C GLU A 47 -11.97 1.57 -2.16
N LEU A 48 -10.86 2.28 -2.38
CA LEU A 48 -10.64 3.09 -3.57
C LEU A 48 -10.10 2.28 -4.77
N GLY A 49 -9.87 0.98 -4.59
CA GLY A 49 -9.43 0.05 -5.63
C GLY A 49 -7.91 -0.08 -5.80
N ILE A 50 -7.08 0.44 -4.89
CA ILE A 50 -5.64 0.16 -4.88
C ILE A 50 -5.45 -1.34 -4.67
N ASN A 51 -4.68 -1.97 -5.56
CA ASN A 51 -4.27 -3.37 -5.43
C ASN A 51 -2.74 -3.54 -5.52
N PHE A 52 -2.00 -2.43 -5.62
CA PHE A 52 -0.54 -2.43 -5.71
C PHE A 52 0.05 -1.74 -4.48
N PHE A 53 0.86 -2.50 -3.75
CA PHE A 53 1.50 -2.08 -2.49
C PHE A 53 3.00 -2.38 -2.58
N ASP A 54 3.81 -1.42 -2.17
CA ASP A 54 5.27 -1.52 -2.17
C ASP A 54 5.80 -1.45 -0.74
N THR A 55 6.66 -2.42 -0.37
CA THR A 55 7.19 -2.65 0.99
C THR A 55 8.59 -3.28 0.93
N ALA A 56 9.34 -3.24 2.05
CA ALA A 56 10.66 -3.86 2.20
C ALA A 56 10.81 -4.56 3.57
#